data_AF-A0A381PVD4-F1
#
_entry.id   AF-A0A381PVD4-F1
#
_cell.length_a   1.000
_cell.length_b   1.000
_cell.length_c   1.000
_cell.angle_alpha   90.00
_cell.angle_beta   90.00
_cell.angle_gamma   90.00
#
_symmetry.space_group_name_H-M   'P 1'
#
loop_
_entity.id
_entity.type
_entity.pdbx_description
1 polymer ?
#
loop_
_entity_poly.entity_id
_entity_poly.type
_entity_poly.pdbx_seq_one_letter_code
_entity_poly.pdbx_strand_id
1 'polypeptide(L)'
;MLSSGLGKYIAPTSLGAGYAITKMLSLRMLDPELAIAQDFTYQFLAGILLGFALRPVTNQIYWKRTTSILFFSMFLLILGPVGQILRQRIWGIPFDDTFWLLLFAEIIVAFVVSILATILLPAQQQTISPGLLWRRYKKELNLSGLLKLFSCGLLYALLFLIFQSIFDESFAAPFWMGRLEELLSLPPISAQEKILLLWVQGLLNALILLPLFLVFLREKVELIVVFGSLSFIVAVFSPAFANFQRIEPLLLVDQVFIGFCLHFIFVSGTVFCFGRKIK
;
A
#
# COMPACT_ATOMS: atom_id res chain seq x y z
N MET A 1 19.58 0.27 22.06
CA MET A 1 18.41 -0.17 22.85
C MET A 1 17.16 -0.48 22.00
N LEU A 2 16.81 0.29 20.95
CA LEU A 2 15.64 0.01 20.07
C LEU A 2 15.82 -1.14 19.05
N SER A 3 17.00 -1.74 18.95
CA SER A 3 17.33 -2.80 17.97
C SER A 3 17.26 -4.23 18.52
N SER A 4 17.19 -4.44 19.84
CA SER A 4 17.15 -5.77 20.48
C SER A 4 16.25 -5.78 21.74
N GLY A 5 15.90 -6.98 22.25
CA GLY A 5 15.06 -7.14 23.46
C GLY A 5 13.59 -6.71 23.32
N LEU A 6 13.01 -6.06 24.33
CA LEU A 6 11.68 -5.44 24.26
C LEU A 6 11.67 -4.13 23.45
N GLY A 7 12.83 -3.49 23.30
CA GLY A 7 12.98 -2.21 22.58
C GLY A 7 12.61 -2.28 21.09
N LYS A 8 12.65 -3.48 20.49
CA LYS A 8 12.22 -3.71 19.10
C LYS A 8 10.72 -3.56 18.86
N TYR A 9 9.91 -3.61 19.92
CA TYR A 9 8.46 -3.45 19.86
C TYR A 9 8.02 -2.00 20.09
N ILE A 10 8.82 -1.20 20.80
CA ILE A 10 8.47 0.19 21.17
C ILE A 10 8.15 1.03 19.94
N ALA A 11 8.99 1.00 18.91
CA ALA A 11 8.77 1.81 17.72
C ALA A 11 7.50 1.42 16.94
N PRO A 12 7.25 0.13 16.62
CA PRO A 12 5.95 -0.30 16.07
C PRO A 12 4.74 0.04 16.96
N THR A 13 4.83 -0.13 18.27
CA THR A 13 3.74 0.18 19.21
C THR A 13 3.46 1.69 19.27
N SER A 14 4.49 2.53 19.29
CA SER A 14 4.35 3.98 19.23
C SER A 14 3.79 4.45 17.88
N LEU A 15 4.15 3.78 16.77
CA LEU A 15 3.53 4.02 15.46
C LEU A 15 2.05 3.65 15.46
N GLY A 16 1.68 2.52 16.08
CA GLY A 16 0.30 2.14 16.32
C GLY A 16 -0.50 3.21 17.05
N ALA A 17 0.05 3.71 18.16
CA ALA A 17 -0.58 4.78 18.92
C ALA A 17 -0.72 6.06 18.08
N GLY A 18 0.34 6.45 17.37
CA GLY A 18 0.33 7.61 16.48
C GLY A 18 -0.75 7.50 15.39
N TYR A 19 -0.81 6.36 14.70
CA TYR A 19 -1.82 6.08 13.67
C TYR A 19 -3.24 6.23 14.24
N ALA A 20 -3.54 5.53 15.35
CA ALA A 20 -4.88 5.52 15.94
C ALA A 20 -5.29 6.89 16.48
N ILE A 21 -4.41 7.55 17.24
CA ILE A 21 -4.69 8.87 17.83
C ILE A 21 -4.89 9.90 16.72
N THR A 22 -4.02 9.95 15.72
CA THR A 22 -4.16 10.89 14.61
C THR A 22 -5.47 10.66 13.87
N LYS A 23 -5.77 9.41 13.51
CA LYS A 23 -7.01 9.10 12.78
C LYS A 23 -8.25 9.48 13.58
N MET A 24 -8.30 9.12 14.87
CA MET A 24 -9.44 9.41 15.73
C MET A 24 -9.60 10.91 16.00
N LEU A 25 -8.51 11.66 16.18
CA LEU A 25 -8.58 13.12 16.34
C LEU A 25 -9.00 13.80 15.04
N SER A 26 -8.46 13.37 13.90
CA SER A 26 -8.87 13.88 12.59
C SER A 26 -10.35 13.65 12.33
N LEU A 27 -10.83 12.42 12.58
CA LEU A 27 -12.26 12.12 12.45
C LEU A 27 -13.09 12.91 13.45
N ARG A 28 -12.69 13.00 14.72
CA ARG A 28 -13.44 13.75 15.74
C ARG A 28 -13.56 15.24 15.42
N MET A 29 -12.58 15.81 14.72
CA MET A 29 -12.64 17.20 14.24
C MET A 29 -13.58 17.39 13.06
N LEU A 30 -13.77 16.37 12.22
CA LEU A 30 -14.60 16.46 11.02
C LEU A 30 -16.04 15.98 11.28
N ASP A 31 -16.18 14.83 11.93
CA ASP A 31 -17.42 14.17 12.32
C ASP A 31 -17.23 13.34 13.61
N PRO A 32 -17.69 13.85 14.77
CA PRO A 32 -17.59 13.15 16.04
C PRO A 32 -18.32 11.80 16.08
N GLU A 33 -19.43 11.64 15.36
CA GLU A 33 -20.22 10.39 15.37
C GLU A 33 -19.47 9.30 14.62
N LEU A 34 -18.90 9.63 13.47
CA LEU A 34 -18.05 8.73 12.70
C LEU A 34 -16.81 8.30 13.49
N ALA A 35 -16.24 9.19 14.32
CA ALA A 35 -15.12 8.86 15.19
C ALA A 35 -15.49 7.87 16.29
N ILE A 36 -16.70 7.97 16.87
CA ILE A 36 -17.20 7.02 17.88
C ILE A 36 -17.46 5.65 17.26
N ALA A 37 -17.92 5.62 16.01
CA ALA A 37 -18.14 4.38 15.25
C ALA A 37 -16.84 3.66 14.82
N GLN A 38 -15.67 4.21 15.15
CA GLN A 38 -14.37 3.59 14.88
C GLN A 38 -13.81 2.94 16.15
N ASP A 39 -13.38 1.69 16.04
CA ASP A 39 -12.76 1.01 17.18
C ASP A 39 -11.27 1.34 17.26
N PHE A 40 -10.91 2.05 18.33
CA PHE A 40 -9.54 2.45 18.62
C PHE A 40 -8.57 1.26 18.62
N THR A 41 -9.01 0.09 19.09
CA THR A 41 -8.18 -1.11 19.22
C THR A 41 -7.75 -1.61 17.84
N TYR A 42 -8.70 -1.70 16.90
CA TYR A 42 -8.41 -2.10 15.53
C TYR A 42 -7.54 -1.07 14.79
N GLN A 43 -7.78 0.23 14.99
CA GLN A 43 -6.90 1.27 14.45
C GLN A 43 -5.46 1.15 15.01
N PHE A 44 -5.33 0.92 16.32
CA PHE A 44 -4.04 0.78 16.98
C PHE A 44 -3.25 -0.43 16.47
N LEU A 45 -3.90 -1.59 16.38
CA LEU A 45 -3.31 -2.81 15.83
C LEU A 45 -2.92 -2.66 14.35
N ALA A 46 -3.75 -2.01 13.54
CA ALA A 46 -3.44 -1.70 12.14
C ALA A 46 -2.16 -0.86 12.04
N GLY A 47 -2.03 0.17 12.87
CA GLY A 47 -0.81 0.99 12.94
C GLY A 47 0.42 0.23 13.46
N ILE A 48 0.25 -0.73 14.40
CA ILE A 48 1.34 -1.63 14.82
C ILE A 48 1.87 -2.45 13.65
N LEU A 49 0.96 -3.05 12.88
CA LEU A 49 1.29 -3.88 11.72
C LEU A 49 2.04 -3.07 10.67
N LEU A 50 1.56 -1.84 10.40
CA LEU A 50 2.24 -0.89 9.53
C LEU A 50 3.64 -0.55 10.07
N GLY A 51 3.78 -0.33 11.38
CA GLY A 51 5.08 -0.09 12.02
C GLY A 51 6.06 -1.26 11.87
N PHE A 52 5.58 -2.50 11.97
CA PHE A 52 6.39 -3.69 11.69
C PHE A 52 6.77 -3.81 10.22
N ALA A 53 5.87 -3.47 9.30
CA ALA A 53 6.12 -3.51 7.87
C ALA A 53 7.16 -2.47 7.42
N LEU A 54 7.11 -1.26 8.00
CA LEU A 54 8.05 -0.18 7.70
C LEU A 54 9.44 -0.44 8.27
N ARG A 55 9.54 -1.08 9.43
CA ARG A 55 10.79 -1.30 10.16
C ARG A 55 11.94 -1.95 9.37
N PRO A 56 11.75 -3.06 8.63
CA PRO A 56 12.83 -3.63 7.83
C PRO A 56 13.30 -2.65 6.76
N VAL A 57 12.44 -1.75 6.29
CA VAL A 57 12.69 -0.80 5.21
C VAL A 57 13.40 0.44 5.72
N THR A 58 12.90 1.07 6.80
CA THR A 58 13.45 2.29 7.39
C THR A 58 14.87 2.10 7.93
N ASN A 59 15.14 0.96 8.58
CA ASN A 59 16.43 0.71 9.21
C ASN A 59 17.56 0.42 8.22
N GLN A 60 17.22 -0.10 7.03
CA GLN A 60 18.20 -0.56 6.04
C GLN A 60 18.47 0.47 4.94
N ILE A 61 17.66 1.53 4.88
CA ILE A 61 17.78 2.55 3.85
C ILE A 61 18.53 3.75 4.38
N TYR A 62 19.64 4.09 3.73
CA TYR A 62 20.50 5.20 4.13
C TYR A 62 19.96 6.60 3.77
N TRP A 63 18.65 6.80 3.86
CA TRP A 63 17.98 8.05 3.49
C TRP A 63 18.15 9.11 4.55
N LYS A 64 18.32 10.37 4.10
CA LYS A 64 18.16 11.53 4.97
C LYS A 64 16.71 11.58 5.47
N ARG A 65 16.51 12.14 6.66
CA ARG A 65 15.19 12.31 7.27
C ARG A 65 14.16 12.92 6.32
N THR A 66 14.54 13.93 5.56
CA THR A 66 13.65 14.57 4.56
C THR A 66 13.28 13.64 3.40
N THR A 67 14.21 12.81 2.93
CA THR A 67 13.95 11.79 1.90
C THR A 67 13.02 10.71 2.41
N SER A 68 13.22 10.23 3.63
CA SER A 68 12.35 9.23 4.25
C SER A 68 10.93 9.75 4.41
N ILE A 69 10.74 10.95 4.97
CA ILE A 69 9.40 11.53 5.14
C ILE A 69 8.69 11.68 3.79
N LEU A 70 9.37 12.22 2.78
CA LEU A 70 8.80 12.41 1.45
C LEU A 70 8.43 11.07 0.81
N PHE A 71 9.33 10.08 0.87
CA PHE A 71 9.08 8.77 0.30
C PHE A 71 7.93 8.06 1.00
N PHE A 72 7.97 7.93 2.33
CA PHE A 72 6.92 7.22 3.07
C PHE A 72 5.56 7.91 2.93
N SER A 73 5.52 9.23 2.87
CA SER A 73 4.25 9.94 2.63
C SER A 73 3.68 9.56 1.27
N MET A 74 4.49 9.63 0.20
CA MET A 74 4.05 9.23 -1.14
C MET A 74 3.68 7.75 -1.20
N PHE A 75 4.44 6.88 -0.53
CA PHE A 75 4.20 5.44 -0.47
C PHE A 75 2.86 5.11 0.18
N LEU A 76 2.60 5.68 1.35
CA LEU A 76 1.34 5.48 2.08
C LEU A 76 0.15 6.11 1.33
N LEU A 77 0.32 7.28 0.71
CA LEU A 77 -0.74 7.94 -0.07
C LEU A 77 -1.11 7.15 -1.34
N ILE A 78 -0.11 6.67 -2.10
CA ILE A 78 -0.33 5.93 -3.36
C ILE A 78 -1.00 4.58 -3.08
N LEU A 79 -0.48 3.82 -2.11
CA LEU A 79 -1.00 2.50 -1.80
C LEU A 79 -2.27 2.52 -0.95
N GLY A 80 -2.47 3.56 -0.13
CA GLY A 80 -3.66 3.74 0.71
C GLY A 80 -4.74 4.57 0.00
N PRO A 81 -4.90 5.87 0.32
CA PRO A 81 -5.98 6.73 -0.20
C PRO A 81 -6.17 6.70 -1.72
N VAL A 82 -5.11 6.85 -2.51
CA VAL A 82 -5.22 6.84 -3.97
C VAL A 82 -5.68 5.47 -4.47
N GLY A 83 -5.13 4.40 -3.90
CA GLY A 83 -5.55 3.03 -4.17
C GLY A 83 -7.03 2.79 -3.84
N GLN A 84 -7.54 3.35 -2.74
CA GLN A 84 -8.94 3.25 -2.33
C GLN A 84 -9.89 3.97 -3.29
N ILE A 85 -9.55 5.20 -3.71
CA ILE A 85 -10.33 5.96 -4.71
C ILE A 85 -10.44 5.15 -6.00
N LEU A 86 -9.32 4.62 -6.49
CA LEU A 86 -9.29 3.82 -7.72
C LEU A 86 -10.13 2.55 -7.57
N ARG A 87 -9.99 1.84 -6.44
CA ARG A 87 -10.76 0.62 -6.16
C ARG A 87 -12.26 0.90 -6.11
N GLN A 88 -12.71 1.89 -5.33
CA GLN A 88 -14.14 2.20 -5.25
C GLN A 88 -14.74 2.53 -6.61
N ARG A 89 -13.98 3.25 -7.45
CA ARG A 89 -14.41 3.56 -8.81
C ARG A 89 -14.51 2.31 -9.70
N ILE A 90 -13.59 1.36 -9.56
CA ILE A 90 -13.62 0.07 -10.27
C ILE A 90 -14.83 -0.76 -9.82
N TRP A 91 -15.12 -0.77 -8.52
CA TRP A 91 -16.23 -1.50 -7.90
C TRP A 91 -17.60 -0.82 -8.08
N GLY A 92 -17.63 0.39 -8.62
CA GLY A 92 -18.88 1.11 -8.81
C GLY A 92 -19.49 1.70 -7.53
N ILE A 93 -18.73 1.72 -6.45
CA ILE A 93 -19.19 2.20 -5.14
C ILE A 93 -19.24 3.74 -5.20
N PRO A 94 -20.38 4.37 -4.87
CA PRO A 94 -20.49 5.82 -4.87
C PRO A 94 -19.61 6.44 -3.78
N PHE A 95 -19.03 7.59 -4.09
CA PHE A 95 -18.26 8.38 -3.14
C PHE A 95 -19.21 9.19 -2.24
N ASP A 96 -19.64 8.58 -1.14
CA ASP A 96 -20.49 9.23 -0.14
C ASP A 96 -19.68 10.15 0.81
N ASP A 97 -20.38 10.92 1.65
CA ASP A 97 -19.73 11.84 2.59
C ASP A 97 -18.83 11.08 3.59
N THR A 98 -19.26 9.89 4.01
CA THR A 98 -18.49 9.00 4.89
C THR A 98 -17.15 8.61 4.25
N PHE A 99 -17.14 8.26 2.97
CA PHE A 99 -15.91 7.95 2.25
C PHE A 99 -14.93 9.12 2.27
N TRP A 100 -15.38 10.33 1.94
CA TRP A 100 -14.49 11.50 1.89
C TRP A 100 -13.90 11.84 3.26
N LEU A 101 -14.70 11.74 4.33
CA LEU A 101 -14.25 11.96 5.70
C LEU A 101 -13.17 10.96 6.11
N LEU A 102 -13.38 9.67 5.83
CA LEU A 102 -12.40 8.62 6.11
C LEU A 102 -11.12 8.79 5.29
N LEU A 103 -11.26 9.12 4.00
CA LEU A 103 -10.15 9.35 3.08
C LEU A 103 -9.28 10.52 3.57
N PHE A 104 -9.90 11.62 4.01
CA PHE A 104 -9.18 12.79 4.51
C PHE A 104 -8.41 12.46 5.79
N ALA A 105 -9.01 11.70 6.70
CA ALA A 105 -8.32 11.22 7.90
C ALA A 105 -7.13 10.33 7.54
N GLU A 106 -7.26 9.39 6.59
CA GLU A 106 -6.15 8.54 6.13
C GLU A 106 -5.01 9.35 5.48
N ILE A 107 -5.33 10.44 4.76
CA ILE A 107 -4.32 11.36 4.20
C ILE A 107 -3.51 12.02 5.33
N ILE A 108 -4.17 12.56 6.36
CA ILE A 108 -3.48 13.16 7.52
C ILE A 108 -2.59 12.12 8.20
N VAL A 109 -3.14 10.93 8.44
CA VAL A 109 -2.44 9.82 9.07
C VAL A 109 -1.21 9.42 8.28
N ALA A 110 -1.29 9.33 6.94
CA ALA A 110 -0.14 9.01 6.10
C ALA A 110 1.04 9.98 6.32
N PHE A 111 0.77 11.28 6.44
CA PHE A 111 1.81 12.28 6.74
C PHE A 111 2.37 12.13 8.15
N VAL A 112 1.50 12.05 9.17
CA VAL A 112 1.93 11.95 10.58
C VAL A 112 2.73 10.68 10.82
N VAL A 113 2.25 9.53 10.32
CA VAL A 113 2.93 8.24 10.41
C VAL A 113 4.28 8.27 9.70
N SER A 114 4.39 8.94 8.55
CA SER A 114 5.68 9.08 7.86
C SER A 114 6.71 9.87 8.68
N ILE A 115 6.27 10.94 9.35
CA ILE A 115 7.10 11.72 10.27
C ILE A 115 7.50 10.88 11.47
N LEU A 116 6.53 10.24 12.13
CA LEU A 116 6.76 9.39 13.30
C LEU A 116 7.67 8.21 12.97
N ALA A 117 7.48 7.55 11.83
CA ALA A 117 8.29 6.40 11.42
C ALA A 117 9.75 6.80 11.27
N THR A 118 10.00 7.98 10.71
CA THR A 118 11.36 8.49 10.55
C THR A 118 12.02 8.90 11.87
N ILE A 119 11.25 9.32 12.87
CA ILE A 119 11.74 9.66 14.22
C ILE A 119 12.01 8.39 15.03
N LEU A 120 11.04 7.46 15.04
CA LEU A 120 11.05 6.26 15.87
C LEU A 120 11.96 5.16 15.31
N LEU A 121 12.18 5.15 13.99
CA LEU A 121 13.04 4.21 13.28
C LEU A 121 14.11 4.96 12.48
N PRO A 122 15.05 5.64 13.16
CA PRO A 122 16.07 6.41 12.47
C PRO A 122 17.00 5.48 11.69
N ALA A 123 17.27 5.85 10.43
CA ALA A 123 18.26 5.15 9.60
C ALA A 123 19.65 5.21 10.26
N GLN A 124 20.40 4.10 10.19
CA GLN A 124 21.74 4.00 10.78
C GLN A 124 22.75 4.96 10.13
N GLN A 125 22.57 5.27 8.83
CA GLN A 125 23.34 6.31 8.14
C GLN A 125 22.37 7.14 7.28
N GLN A 126 22.60 8.45 7.15
CA GLN A 126 21.70 9.38 6.46
C GLN A 126 22.41 10.08 5.29
N THR A 127 22.68 9.32 4.23
CA THR A 127 23.55 9.77 3.13
C THR A 127 22.78 10.19 1.88
N ILE A 128 21.67 9.50 1.56
CA ILE A 128 20.92 9.69 0.32
C ILE A 128 19.93 10.85 0.50
N SER A 129 20.14 11.93 -0.26
CA SER A 129 19.24 13.09 -0.33
C SER A 129 18.15 12.90 -1.39
N PRO A 130 17.06 13.71 -1.36
CA PRO A 130 16.01 13.61 -2.37
C PRO A 130 16.53 13.83 -3.79
N GLY A 131 17.46 14.79 -3.96
CA GLY A 131 18.08 15.05 -5.26
C GLY A 131 18.94 13.88 -5.77
N LEU A 132 19.64 13.17 -4.90
CA LEU A 132 20.41 11.98 -5.28
C LEU A 132 19.47 10.84 -5.72
N LEU A 133 18.40 10.60 -4.94
CA LEU A 133 17.40 9.59 -5.25
C LEU A 133 16.72 9.89 -6.59
N TRP A 134 16.31 11.15 -6.81
CA TRP A 134 15.72 11.61 -8.06
C TRP A 134 16.64 11.40 -9.27
N ARG A 135 17.94 11.69 -9.13
CA ARG A 135 18.92 11.45 -10.20
C ARG A 135 19.04 9.97 -10.54
N ARG A 136 19.05 9.07 -9.54
CA ARG A 136 19.10 7.61 -9.77
C ARG A 136 17.82 7.11 -10.42
N TYR A 137 16.69 7.59 -9.93
CA TYR A 137 15.36 7.29 -10.44
C TYR A 137 15.22 7.68 -11.93
N LYS A 138 15.63 8.90 -12.29
CA LYS A 138 15.64 9.38 -13.69
C LYS A 138 16.55 8.54 -14.60
N LYS A 139 17.68 8.04 -14.09
CA LYS A 139 18.58 7.17 -14.87
C LYS A 139 17.96 5.80 -15.16
N GLU A 140 17.17 5.27 -14.24
CA GLU A 140 16.50 3.98 -14.41
C GLU A 140 15.31 4.08 -15.39
N LEU A 141 14.62 5.23 -15.44
CA LEU A 141 13.52 5.52 -16.37
C LEU A 141 14.00 5.92 -17.77
N ASN A 142 14.89 5.14 -18.37
CA ASN A 142 15.17 5.20 -19.81
C ASN A 142 14.07 4.45 -20.60
N LEU A 143 14.17 4.36 -21.93
CA LEU A 143 13.19 3.66 -22.77
C LEU A 143 12.92 2.22 -22.29
N SER A 144 13.96 1.48 -21.93
CA SER A 144 13.85 0.12 -21.40
C SER A 144 13.16 0.09 -20.04
N GLY A 145 13.50 1.02 -19.14
CA GLY A 145 12.86 1.18 -17.84
C GLY A 145 11.39 1.55 -17.94
N LEU A 146 11.02 2.43 -18.89
CA LEU A 146 9.63 2.75 -19.19
C LEU A 146 8.89 1.52 -19.70
N LEU A 147 9.45 0.77 -20.64
CA LEU A 147 8.81 -0.46 -21.14
C LEU A 147 8.60 -1.49 -20.02
N LYS A 148 9.58 -1.66 -19.12
CA LYS A 148 9.43 -2.49 -17.91
C LYS A 148 8.34 -1.97 -16.98
N LEU A 149 8.25 -0.66 -16.77
CA LEU A 149 7.23 -0.03 -15.93
C LEU A 149 5.83 -0.27 -16.50
N PHE A 150 5.63 -0.01 -17.80
CA PHE A 150 4.40 -0.30 -18.54
C PHE A 150 4.01 -1.77 -18.43
N SER A 151 4.98 -2.68 -18.56
CA SER A 151 4.77 -4.13 -18.40
C SER A 151 4.33 -4.49 -16.97
N CYS A 152 4.91 -3.85 -15.95
CA CYS A 152 4.49 -4.04 -14.56
C CYS A 152 3.06 -3.53 -14.33
N GLY A 153 2.70 -2.37 -14.89
CA GLY A 153 1.33 -1.86 -14.84
C GLY A 153 0.33 -2.83 -15.45
N LEU A 154 0.66 -3.41 -16.60
CA LEU A 154 -0.16 -4.40 -17.28
C LEU A 154 -0.26 -5.71 -16.48
N LEU A 155 0.86 -6.17 -15.90
CA LEU A 155 0.88 -7.32 -15.00
C LEU A 155 -0.09 -7.12 -13.83
N TYR A 156 -0.06 -5.96 -13.17
CA TYR A 156 -0.98 -5.69 -12.06
C TYR A 156 -2.45 -5.77 -12.48
N ALA A 157 -2.80 -5.14 -13.62
CA ALA A 157 -4.17 -5.15 -14.12
C ALA A 157 -4.66 -6.57 -14.42
N LEU A 158 -3.83 -7.38 -15.09
CA LEU A 158 -4.15 -8.78 -15.37
C LEU A 158 -4.31 -9.60 -14.10
N LEU A 159 -3.36 -9.49 -13.16
CA LEU A 159 -3.42 -10.21 -11.89
C LEU A 159 -4.68 -9.84 -11.11
N PHE A 160 -5.06 -8.56 -11.08
CA PHE A 160 -6.28 -8.12 -10.41
C PHE A 160 -7.50 -8.81 -11.02
N LEU A 161 -7.69 -8.74 -12.35
CA LEU A 161 -8.83 -9.35 -13.00
C LEU A 161 -8.88 -10.87 -12.81
N ILE A 162 -7.72 -11.54 -12.92
CA ILE A 162 -7.61 -13.00 -12.71
C ILE A 162 -7.98 -13.36 -11.27
N PHE A 163 -7.43 -12.69 -10.27
CA PHE A 163 -7.70 -13.06 -8.88
C PHE A 163 -9.14 -12.75 -8.48
N GLN A 164 -9.70 -11.61 -8.90
CA GLN A 164 -11.10 -11.30 -8.61
C GLN A 164 -12.05 -12.28 -9.29
N SER A 165 -11.80 -12.63 -10.56
CA SER A 165 -12.68 -13.56 -11.28
C SER A 165 -12.60 -15.00 -10.77
N ILE A 166 -11.50 -15.42 -10.15
CA ILE A 166 -11.32 -16.79 -9.66
C ILE A 166 -11.79 -16.93 -8.20
N PHE A 167 -11.41 -15.99 -7.34
CA PHE A 167 -11.50 -16.16 -5.89
C PHE A 167 -12.55 -15.29 -5.21
N ASP A 168 -13.04 -14.24 -5.86
CA ASP A 168 -14.04 -13.38 -5.22
C ASP A 168 -15.42 -14.05 -5.27
N GLU A 169 -15.93 -14.43 -4.10
CA GLU A 169 -17.25 -15.05 -3.94
C GLU A 169 -18.40 -14.03 -3.88
N SER A 170 -18.10 -12.72 -3.90
CA SER A 170 -19.15 -11.69 -3.97
C SER A 170 -19.94 -11.71 -5.28
N PHE A 171 -19.39 -12.31 -6.33
CA PHE A 171 -20.02 -12.39 -7.64
C PHE A 171 -21.06 -13.51 -7.72
N ALA A 172 -22.20 -13.21 -8.36
CA ALA A 172 -23.29 -14.17 -8.50
C ALA A 172 -22.97 -15.28 -9.52
N ALA A 173 -22.10 -15.02 -10.50
CA ALA A 173 -21.79 -15.98 -11.54
C ALA A 173 -20.99 -17.19 -11.00
N PRO A 174 -21.36 -18.44 -11.35
CA PRO A 174 -20.66 -19.64 -10.87
C PRO A 174 -19.34 -19.91 -11.63
N PHE A 175 -19.11 -19.28 -12.79
CA PHE A 175 -17.95 -19.51 -13.64
C PHE A 175 -17.11 -18.23 -13.78
N TRP A 176 -15.77 -18.37 -13.75
CA TRP A 176 -14.82 -17.25 -13.72
C TRP A 176 -15.01 -16.25 -14.87
N MET A 177 -15.34 -16.73 -16.08
CA MET A 177 -15.58 -15.83 -17.22
C MET A 177 -16.81 -14.95 -16.98
N GLY A 178 -17.87 -15.51 -16.39
CA GLY A 178 -19.07 -14.76 -16.01
C GLY A 178 -18.79 -13.75 -14.89
N ARG A 179 -17.97 -14.11 -13.90
CA ARG A 179 -17.53 -13.19 -12.84
C ARG A 179 -16.68 -12.03 -13.38
N LEU A 180 -15.84 -12.31 -14.37
CA LEU A 180 -15.05 -11.28 -15.05
C LEU A 180 -15.95 -10.31 -15.83
N GLU A 181 -16.95 -10.83 -16.54
CA GLU A 181 -17.94 -10.01 -17.23
C GLU A 181 -18.77 -9.17 -16.23
N GLU A 182 -19.19 -9.78 -15.12
CA GLU A 182 -19.90 -9.13 -14.02
C GLU A 182 -19.08 -7.94 -13.48
N LEU A 183 -17.82 -8.18 -13.08
CA LEU A 183 -16.89 -7.13 -12.64
C LEU A 183 -16.73 -6.02 -13.68
N LEU A 184 -16.55 -6.36 -14.96
CA LEU A 184 -16.36 -5.36 -16.02
C LEU A 184 -17.65 -4.59 -16.33
N SER A 185 -18.82 -5.19 -16.10
CA SER A 185 -20.12 -4.59 -16.35
C SER A 185 -20.63 -3.68 -15.23
N LEU A 186 -20.04 -3.74 -14.01
CA LEU A 186 -20.48 -2.88 -12.89
C LEU A 186 -20.52 -1.38 -13.29
N PRO A 187 -21.64 -0.66 -13.13
CA PRO A 187 -21.66 0.79 -13.33
C PRO A 187 -20.76 1.49 -12.29
N PRO A 188 -20.41 2.79 -12.45
CA PRO A 188 -20.83 3.71 -13.51
C PRO A 188 -19.85 3.80 -14.68
N ILE A 189 -18.67 3.19 -14.59
CA ILE A 189 -17.61 3.31 -15.59
C ILE A 189 -17.57 2.13 -16.55
N SER A 190 -17.15 2.41 -17.78
CA SER A 190 -17.03 1.38 -18.82
C SER A 190 -15.95 0.34 -18.49
N ALA A 191 -16.04 -0.85 -19.09
CA ALA A 191 -15.03 -1.91 -18.95
C ALA A 191 -13.63 -1.42 -19.36
N GLN A 192 -13.53 -0.62 -20.42
CA GLN A 192 -12.27 -0.04 -20.90
C GLN A 192 -11.66 0.92 -19.86
N GLU A 193 -12.49 1.76 -19.24
CA GLU A 193 -12.04 2.65 -18.16
C GLU A 193 -11.56 1.86 -16.93
N LYS A 194 -12.22 0.77 -16.55
CA LYS A 194 -11.75 -0.08 -15.43
C LYS A 194 -10.37 -0.66 -15.70
N ILE A 195 -10.16 -1.20 -16.90
CA ILE A 195 -8.87 -1.75 -17.32
C ILE A 195 -7.81 -0.65 -17.30
N LEU A 196 -8.13 0.54 -17.81
CA LEU A 196 -7.22 1.68 -17.80
C LEU A 196 -6.88 2.12 -16.37
N LEU A 197 -7.86 2.21 -15.46
CA LEU A 197 -7.63 2.57 -14.06
C LEU A 197 -6.78 1.54 -13.33
N LEU A 198 -7.04 0.25 -13.55
CA LEU A 198 -6.22 -0.84 -13.01
C LEU A 198 -4.78 -0.76 -13.52
N TRP A 199 -4.61 -0.48 -14.80
CA TRP A 199 -3.30 -0.33 -15.41
C TRP A 199 -2.54 0.88 -14.84
N VAL A 200 -3.21 2.02 -14.69
CA VAL A 200 -2.65 3.21 -14.03
C VAL A 200 -2.31 2.93 -12.57
N GLN A 201 -3.14 2.20 -11.84
CA GLN A 201 -2.84 1.78 -10.47
C GLN A 201 -1.56 0.93 -10.42
N GLY A 202 -1.44 -0.04 -11.31
CA GLY A 202 -0.24 -0.87 -11.44
C GLY A 202 1.02 -0.06 -11.74
N LEU A 203 0.91 0.93 -12.64
CA LEU A 203 1.99 1.86 -12.94
C LEU A 203 2.41 2.64 -11.69
N LEU A 204 1.47 3.25 -10.97
CA LEU A 204 1.74 4.00 -9.74
C LEU A 204 2.39 3.12 -8.67
N ASN A 205 1.91 1.88 -8.50
CA ASN A 205 2.47 0.92 -7.55
C ASN A 205 3.92 0.54 -7.92
N ALA A 206 4.21 0.28 -9.19
CA ALA A 206 5.56 -0.03 -9.64
C ALA A 206 6.49 1.20 -9.49
N LEU A 207 5.96 2.38 -9.79
CA LEU A 207 6.64 3.66 -9.70
C LEU A 207 7.12 3.94 -8.27
N ILE A 208 6.24 3.73 -7.29
CA ILE A 208 6.56 4.01 -5.89
C ILE A 208 7.46 2.94 -5.24
N LEU A 209 7.50 1.72 -5.79
CA LEU A 209 8.43 0.67 -5.38
C LEU A 209 9.84 0.87 -5.97
N LEU A 210 9.97 1.52 -7.12
CA LEU A 210 11.25 1.67 -7.82
C LEU A 210 12.38 2.29 -6.97
N PRO A 211 12.15 3.37 -6.18
CA PRO A 211 13.18 3.92 -5.29
C PRO A 211 13.72 2.90 -4.29
N LEU A 212 12.91 1.93 -3.86
CA LEU A 212 13.35 0.87 -2.95
C LEU A 212 14.33 -0.07 -3.67
N PHE A 213 14.01 -0.55 -4.87
CA PHE A 213 14.91 -1.42 -5.65
C PHE A 213 16.26 -0.76 -5.99
N LEU A 214 16.30 0.57 -6.10
CA LEU A 214 17.52 1.32 -6.39
C LEU A 214 18.48 1.43 -5.21
N VAL A 215 18.01 1.20 -3.99
CA VAL A 215 18.76 1.44 -2.75
C VAL A 215 18.95 0.16 -1.94
N PHE A 216 17.97 -0.73 -1.96
CA PHE A 216 18.01 -2.03 -1.28
C PHE A 216 18.75 -3.06 -2.15
N LEU A 217 20.04 -3.25 -1.87
CA LEU A 217 20.89 -4.24 -2.54
C LEU A 217 20.82 -5.56 -1.76
N ARG A 218 19.72 -6.28 -1.92
CA ARG A 218 19.48 -7.60 -1.32
C ARG A 218 19.16 -8.64 -2.39
N GLU A 219 19.19 -9.91 -2.00
CA GLU A 219 18.78 -11.00 -2.89
C GLU A 219 17.31 -10.83 -3.31
N LYS A 220 16.97 -11.32 -4.50
CA LYS A 220 15.62 -11.18 -5.06
C LYS A 220 14.55 -11.71 -4.12
N VAL A 221 14.80 -12.85 -3.48
CA VAL A 221 13.85 -13.47 -2.53
C VAL A 221 13.60 -12.54 -1.34
N GLU A 222 14.65 -11.95 -0.77
CA GLU A 222 14.50 -10.99 0.34
C GLU A 222 13.70 -9.74 -0.09
N LEU A 223 13.97 -9.20 -1.29
CA LEU A 223 13.22 -8.06 -1.82
C LEU A 223 11.73 -8.38 -2.01
N ILE A 224 11.42 -9.58 -2.52
CA ILE A 224 10.04 -10.05 -2.70
C ILE A 224 9.33 -10.15 -1.36
N VAL A 225 9.95 -10.79 -0.37
CA VAL A 225 9.34 -10.96 0.95
C VAL A 225 9.14 -9.61 1.64
N VAL A 226 10.16 -8.76 1.66
CA VAL A 226 10.10 -7.47 2.38
C VAL A 226 9.12 -6.51 1.70
N PHE A 227 9.22 -6.31 0.39
CA PHE A 227 8.37 -5.34 -0.30
C PHE A 227 6.99 -5.88 -0.64
N GLY A 228 6.85 -7.20 -0.81
CA GLY A 228 5.55 -7.87 -0.90
C GLY A 228 4.77 -7.67 0.38
N SER A 229 5.39 -7.97 1.54
CA SER A 229 4.78 -7.74 2.85
C SER A 229 4.44 -6.27 3.09
N LEU A 230 5.36 -5.36 2.76
CA LEU A 230 5.12 -3.91 2.91
C LEU A 230 3.94 -3.44 2.05
N SER A 231 3.93 -3.80 0.77
CA SER A 231 2.89 -3.38 -0.17
C SER A 231 1.53 -3.95 0.22
N PHE A 232 1.48 -5.24 0.59
CA PHE A 232 0.27 -5.91 1.07
C PHE A 232 -0.27 -5.30 2.36
N ILE A 233 0.60 -5.05 3.36
CA ILE A 233 0.17 -4.51 4.65
C ILE A 233 -0.42 -3.11 4.47
N VAL A 234 0.25 -2.25 3.69
CA VAL A 234 -0.22 -0.88 3.47
C VAL A 234 -1.49 -0.83 2.61
N ALA A 235 -1.53 -1.58 1.51
CA ALA A 235 -2.61 -1.47 0.54
C ALA A 235 -3.88 -2.28 0.89
N VAL A 236 -3.74 -3.34 1.68
CA VAL A 236 -4.84 -4.29 1.92
C VAL A 236 -5.03 -4.55 3.40
N PHE A 237 -4.00 -5.07 4.09
CA PHE A 237 -4.21 -5.64 5.42
C PHE A 237 -4.54 -4.58 6.48
N SER A 238 -3.76 -3.49 6.55
CA SER A 238 -3.99 -2.41 7.52
C SER A 238 -5.35 -1.72 7.31
N PRO A 239 -5.75 -1.34 6.08
CA PRO A 239 -7.09 -0.79 5.83
C PRO A 239 -8.24 -1.76 6.14
N ALA A 240 -8.08 -3.04 5.80
CA ALA A 240 -9.10 -4.06 6.04
C ALA A 240 -9.27 -4.33 7.54
N PHE A 241 -8.15 -4.41 8.27
CA PHE A 241 -8.15 -4.60 9.71
C PHE A 241 -8.67 -3.38 10.47
N ALA A 242 -8.32 -2.18 10.02
CA ALA A 242 -8.82 -0.92 10.56
C ALA A 242 -10.35 -0.76 10.42
N ASN A 243 -10.95 -1.39 9.41
CA ASN A 243 -12.39 -1.34 9.15
C ASN A 243 -13.06 -2.72 9.32
N PHE A 244 -12.47 -3.62 10.12
CA PHE A 244 -12.91 -5.00 10.29
C PHE A 244 -14.40 -5.10 10.63
N GLN A 245 -14.91 -4.18 11.45
CA GLN A 245 -16.30 -4.13 11.89
C GLN A 245 -17.31 -3.78 10.77
N ARG A 246 -16.82 -3.27 9.63
CA ARG A 246 -17.63 -2.83 8.49
C ARG A 246 -17.60 -3.81 7.31
N ILE A 247 -16.81 -4.86 7.39
CA ILE A 247 -16.61 -5.84 6.31
C ILE A 247 -17.13 -7.18 6.81
N GLU A 248 -17.94 -7.86 6.00
CA GLU A 248 -18.38 -9.21 6.34
C GLU A 248 -17.18 -10.16 6.47
N PRO A 249 -17.15 -11.06 7.47
CA PRO A 249 -15.95 -11.86 7.74
C PRO A 249 -15.47 -12.74 6.58
N LEU A 250 -16.40 -13.29 5.79
CA LEU A 250 -16.07 -14.10 4.61
C LEU A 250 -15.44 -13.23 3.50
N LEU A 251 -16.07 -12.10 3.17
CA LEU A 251 -15.54 -11.14 2.19
C LEU A 251 -14.18 -10.57 2.61
N LEU A 252 -13.96 -10.41 3.92
CA LEU A 252 -12.68 -9.99 4.45
C LEU A 252 -11.57 -11.02 4.17
N VAL A 253 -11.85 -12.31 4.36
CA VAL A 253 -10.88 -13.38 4.11
C VAL A 253 -10.51 -13.42 2.63
N ASP A 254 -11.49 -13.33 1.74
CA ASP A 254 -11.26 -13.29 0.29
C ASP A 254 -10.46 -12.06 -0.11
N GLN A 255 -10.86 -10.87 0.36
CA GLN A 255 -10.16 -9.62 0.08
C GLN A 255 -8.70 -9.66 0.55
N VAL A 256 -8.46 -10.20 1.75
CA VAL A 256 -7.12 -10.33 2.33
C VAL A 256 -6.28 -11.35 1.54
N PHE A 257 -6.85 -12.50 1.19
CA PHE A 257 -6.16 -13.54 0.43
C PHE A 257 -5.84 -13.09 -1.00
N ILE A 258 -6.83 -12.56 -1.72
CA ILE A 258 -6.67 -11.99 -3.06
C ILE A 258 -5.62 -10.88 -3.04
N GLY A 259 -5.70 -9.99 -2.06
CA GLY A 259 -4.73 -8.92 -1.87
C GLY A 259 -3.32 -9.44 -1.61
N PHE A 260 -3.17 -10.47 -0.78
CA PHE A 260 -1.89 -11.11 -0.52
C PHE A 260 -1.28 -11.68 -1.81
N CYS A 261 -2.03 -12.51 -2.55
CA CYS A 261 -1.58 -13.10 -3.80
C CYS A 261 -1.23 -12.03 -4.85
N LEU A 262 -2.11 -11.04 -5.04
CA LEU A 262 -1.93 -9.94 -5.98
C LEU A 262 -0.63 -9.19 -5.70
N HIS A 263 -0.42 -8.73 -4.46
CA HIS A 263 0.73 -7.92 -4.11
C HIS A 263 2.03 -8.71 -4.15
N PHE A 264 2.06 -9.97 -3.68
CA PHE A 264 3.29 -10.78 -3.74
C PHE A 264 3.71 -11.12 -5.17
N ILE A 265 2.77 -11.49 -6.04
CA ILE A 265 3.10 -11.84 -7.44
C ILE A 265 3.44 -10.58 -8.23
N PHE A 266 2.73 -9.47 -8.01
CA PHE A 266 3.08 -8.18 -8.61
C PHE A 266 4.47 -7.71 -8.19
N VAL A 267 4.77 -7.72 -6.88
CA VAL A 267 6.11 -7.36 -6.39
C VAL A 267 7.17 -8.30 -6.96
N SER A 268 6.90 -9.60 -7.05
CA SER A 268 7.80 -10.55 -7.71
C SER A 268 8.12 -10.13 -9.15
N GLY A 269 7.11 -9.82 -9.95
CA GLY A 269 7.29 -9.31 -11.31
C GLY A 269 8.15 -8.03 -11.35
N THR A 270 7.86 -7.07 -10.48
CA THR A 270 8.64 -5.81 -10.42
C THR A 270 10.10 -6.05 -9.98
N VAL A 271 10.36 -6.97 -9.05
CA VAL A 271 11.71 -7.41 -8.64
C VAL A 271 12.43 -8.09 -9.80
N PHE A 272 11.74 -8.88 -10.64
CA PHE A 272 12.37 -9.43 -11.83
C PHE A 272 12.76 -8.36 -12.85
N CYS A 273 11.95 -7.31 -12.99
CA CYS A 273 12.22 -6.20 -13.90
C CYS A 273 13.34 -5.27 -13.43
N PHE A 274 13.34 -4.90 -12.14
CA PHE A 274 14.19 -3.84 -11.58
C PHE A 274 15.15 -4.29 -10.47
N GLY A 275 14.94 -5.46 -9.89
CA GLY A 275 15.82 -6.04 -8.88
C GLY A 275 17.17 -6.40 -9.48
N ARG A 276 18.24 -5.82 -8.94
CA ARG A 276 19.60 -6.06 -9.40
C ARG A 276 20.04 -7.49 -9.08
N LYS A 277 20.78 -8.11 -9.99
CA LYS A 277 21.51 -9.34 -9.67
C LYS A 277 22.68 -8.97 -8.77
N ILE A 278 22.68 -9.49 -7.55
CA ILE A 278 23.90 -9.54 -6.74
C ILE A 278 24.78 -10.61 -7.40
N LYS A 279 25.98 -10.21 -7.82
CA LYS A 279 27.00 -11.14 -8.31
C LYS A 279 27.80 -11.63 -7.12
#